data_AF-A0A8K0M0Z8-F1
#
_entry.id   AF-A0A8K0M0Z8-F1
#
_cell.length_a   1.000
_cell.length_b   1.000
_cell.length_c   1.000
_cell.angle_alpha   90.00
_cell.angle_beta   90.00
_cell.angle_gamma   90.00
#
_symmetry.space_group_name_H-M   'P 1'
#
loop_
_entity.id
_entity.type
_entity.pdbx_description
1 polymer ?
#
loop_
_entity_poly.entity_id
_entity_poly.type
_entity_poly.pdbx_seq_one_letter_code
_entity_poly.pdbx_strand_id
1 'polypeptide(L)'
;MLNLPLFFRFAPVHFAEGYSNSRYPSEPCDPCEWRFPWAPVEKALNADKADHTVYHYTFSDGKPLSNILAVQAERLNPGASAESQESLSYLYHCYEGNGRTEVEAPSGEKMVFKWEARDTFAVPSWCKIRHFNESTTEKAYLVACTDAPFLECLGIQRRK
;
A
#
# COMPACT_ATOMS: atom_id res chain seq x y z
N MET A 1 -8.63 2.78 -2.94
CA MET A 1 -8.62 3.76 -1.83
C MET A 1 -8.81 5.15 -2.41
N LEU A 2 -9.48 6.07 -1.71
CA LEU A 2 -9.72 7.45 -2.18
C LEU A 2 -9.21 8.45 -1.13
N ASN A 3 -8.84 9.65 -1.59
CA ASN A 3 -8.34 10.76 -0.78
C ASN A 3 -9.45 11.76 -0.37
N LEU A 4 -10.69 11.30 -0.28
CA LEU A 4 -11.84 12.14 0.08
C LEU A 4 -11.65 12.89 1.41
N PRO A 5 -11.13 12.28 2.50
CA PRO A 5 -10.98 13.01 3.75
C PRO A 5 -10.05 14.23 3.63
N LEU A 6 -9.02 14.17 2.78
CA LEU A 6 -8.11 15.29 2.56
C LEU A 6 -8.83 16.48 1.91
N PHE A 7 -9.58 16.23 0.84
CA PHE A 7 -10.21 17.29 0.04
C PHE A 7 -11.58 17.77 0.53
N PHE A 8 -12.33 16.93 1.22
CA PHE A 8 -13.59 17.37 1.81
C PHE A 8 -13.37 18.19 3.08
N ARG A 9 -12.30 17.91 3.83
CA ARG A 9 -12.09 18.51 5.15
C ARG A 9 -11.05 19.63 5.18
N PHE A 10 -9.98 19.53 4.38
CA PHE A 10 -8.81 20.40 4.54
C PHE A 10 -8.47 21.24 3.30
N ALA A 11 -8.90 20.82 2.10
CA ALA A 11 -8.65 21.56 0.87
C ALA A 11 -9.87 21.47 -0.07
N PRO A 12 -10.76 22.49 -0.12
CA PRO A 12 -12.01 22.46 -0.88
C PRO A 12 -11.76 22.64 -2.39
N VAL A 13 -11.10 21.66 -3.00
CA VAL A 13 -10.78 21.60 -4.43
C VAL A 13 -11.49 20.44 -5.13
N HIS A 14 -12.54 19.90 -4.51
CA HIS A 14 -13.32 18.80 -5.07
C HIS A 14 -14.35 19.32 -6.06
N PHE A 15 -14.37 18.71 -7.25
CA PHE A 15 -15.38 18.93 -8.28
C PHE A 15 -15.96 17.57 -8.66
N ALA A 16 -17.27 17.52 -8.91
CA ALA A 16 -17.96 16.31 -9.34
C ALA A 16 -18.94 16.67 -10.45
N GLU A 17 -18.69 16.14 -11.65
CA GLU A 17 -19.55 16.33 -12.82
C GLU A 17 -20.05 14.96 -13.27
N GLY A 18 -21.38 14.82 -13.34
CA GLY A 18 -22.01 13.59 -13.84
C GLY A 18 -21.98 13.55 -15.37
N TYR A 19 -21.82 12.36 -15.94
CA TYR A 19 -22.04 12.15 -17.37
C TYR A 19 -23.53 12.21 -17.70
N SER A 20 -23.88 12.73 -18.88
CA SER A 20 -25.25 12.79 -19.37
C SER A 20 -25.86 11.40 -19.64
N ASN A 21 -25.02 10.44 -20.01
CA ASN A 21 -25.41 9.05 -20.22
C ASN A 21 -25.12 8.21 -18.97
N SER A 22 -25.96 7.20 -18.72
CA SER A 22 -25.77 6.25 -17.60
C SER A 22 -24.49 5.42 -17.73
N ARG A 23 -23.89 5.34 -18.92
CA ARG A 23 -22.65 4.61 -19.18
C ARG A 23 -21.70 5.49 -19.98
N TYR A 24 -20.48 5.63 -19.47
CA TYR A 24 -19.39 6.27 -20.20
C TYR A 24 -19.04 5.44 -21.44
N PRO A 25 -18.85 6.04 -22.63
CA PRO A 25 -18.42 5.30 -23.81
C PRO A 25 -17.06 4.66 -23.53
N SER A 26 -17.00 3.34 -23.53
CA SER A 26 -15.76 2.59 -23.29
C SER A 26 -15.56 1.50 -24.34
N GLU A 27 -14.33 1.36 -24.79
CA GLU A 27 -13.88 0.27 -25.66
C GLU A 27 -13.03 -0.72 -24.84
N PRO A 28 -13.11 -2.03 -25.10
CA PRO A 28 -12.22 -3.01 -24.48
C PRO A 28 -10.77 -2.71 -24.86
N CYS A 29 -9.89 -2.66 -23.86
CA CYS A 29 -8.46 -2.44 -24.06
C CYS A 29 -7.66 -3.44 -23.22
N ASP A 30 -6.85 -4.26 -23.87
CA ASP A 30 -5.90 -5.17 -23.23
C ASP A 30 -4.64 -5.30 -24.11
N PRO A 31 -3.45 -4.83 -23.67
CA PRO A 31 -3.12 -4.29 -22.35
C PRO A 31 -3.64 -2.86 -22.12
N CYS A 32 -4.04 -2.57 -20.87
CA CYS A 32 -4.46 -1.24 -20.44
C CYS A 32 -3.42 -0.65 -19.49
N GLU A 33 -2.99 0.59 -19.74
CA GLU A 33 -2.02 1.32 -18.93
C GLU A 33 -2.44 1.47 -17.46
N TRP A 34 -3.76 1.50 -17.21
CA TRP A 34 -4.34 1.67 -15.87
C TRP A 34 -4.56 0.35 -15.14
N ARG A 35 -4.20 -0.78 -15.74
CA ARG A 35 -4.40 -2.12 -15.19
C ARG A 35 -3.06 -2.75 -14.82
N PHE A 36 -2.87 -3.00 -13.53
CA PHE A 36 -1.68 -3.66 -12.99
C PHE A 36 -2.04 -5.08 -12.55
N PRO A 37 -1.80 -6.11 -13.38
CA PRO A 37 -2.07 -7.50 -13.00
C PRO A 37 -1.10 -7.97 -11.90
N TRP A 38 -1.56 -8.90 -11.06
CA TRP A 38 -0.76 -9.44 -9.96
C TRP A 38 0.42 -10.31 -10.42
N ALA A 39 0.23 -11.16 -11.44
CA ALA A 39 1.23 -12.17 -11.82
C ALA A 39 2.64 -11.59 -12.12
N PRO A 40 2.81 -10.45 -12.83
CA PRO A 40 4.12 -9.82 -12.98
C PRO A 40 4.71 -9.29 -11.67
N VAL A 41 3.87 -8.75 -10.79
CA VAL A 41 4.28 -8.20 -9.49
C VAL A 41 4.77 -9.32 -8.58
N GLU A 42 4.03 -10.42 -8.51
CA GLU A 42 4.40 -11.61 -7.76
C GLU A 42 5.74 -12.17 -8.24
N LYS A 43 5.95 -12.24 -9.56
CA LYS A 43 7.21 -12.69 -10.15
C LYS A 43 8.37 -11.76 -9.78
N ALA A 44 8.17 -10.45 -9.79
CA ALA A 44 9.19 -9.48 -9.40
C ALA A 44 9.55 -9.59 -7.90
N LEU A 45 8.53 -9.70 -7.04
CA LEU A 45 8.72 -9.91 -5.59
C LEU A 45 9.45 -11.22 -5.29
N ASN A 46 9.14 -12.29 -6.01
CA ASN A 46 9.75 -13.61 -5.83
C ASN A 46 11.14 -13.75 -6.43
N ALA A 47 11.54 -12.86 -7.35
CA ALA A 47 12.87 -12.87 -7.94
C ALA A 47 13.94 -12.35 -6.97
N ASP A 48 13.55 -11.49 -6.03
CA ASP A 48 14.41 -11.02 -4.96
C ASP A 48 14.60 -12.12 -3.89
N LYS A 49 15.83 -12.21 -3.36
CA LYS A 49 16.25 -13.20 -2.36
C LYS A 49 16.20 -12.66 -0.93
N ALA A 50 15.92 -11.38 -0.75
CA ALA A 50 15.75 -10.79 0.58
C ALA A 50 14.60 -11.45 1.36
N ASP A 51 14.64 -11.37 2.68
CA ASP A 51 13.56 -11.89 3.53
C ASP A 51 12.29 -11.04 3.48
N HIS A 52 12.47 -9.76 3.20
CA HIS A 52 11.40 -8.80 2.94
C HIS A 52 11.73 -8.03 1.66
N THR A 53 10.78 -7.99 0.74
CA THR A 53 10.91 -7.27 -0.53
C THR A 53 9.69 -6.38 -0.72
N VAL A 54 9.92 -5.13 -1.12
CA VAL A 54 8.88 -4.15 -1.40
C VAL A 54 8.92 -3.78 -2.88
N TYR A 55 7.77 -3.85 -3.53
CA TYR A 55 7.53 -3.44 -4.91
C TYR A 55 6.61 -2.23 -4.93
N HIS A 56 7.08 -1.13 -5.50
CA HIS A 56 6.26 0.08 -5.67
C HIS A 56 5.59 0.07 -7.04
N TYR A 57 4.28 0.30 -7.08
CA TYR A 57 3.58 0.40 -8.35
C TYR A 57 3.86 1.77 -8.99
N THR A 58 4.37 1.74 -10.21
CA THR A 58 4.67 2.92 -11.03
C THR A 58 4.19 2.71 -12.46
N PHE A 59 4.00 3.79 -13.21
CA PHE A 59 3.77 3.72 -14.64
C PHE A 59 5.02 3.23 -15.39
N SER A 60 4.87 2.87 -16.67
CA SER A 60 6.00 2.49 -17.55
C SER A 60 7.12 3.54 -17.59
N ASP A 61 6.76 4.81 -17.40
CA ASP A 61 7.68 5.95 -17.41
C ASP A 61 8.38 6.16 -16.05
N GLY A 62 8.13 5.30 -15.07
CA GLY A 62 8.69 5.38 -13.72
C GLY A 62 8.01 6.40 -12.79
N LYS A 63 7.01 7.13 -13.28
CA LYS A 63 6.21 8.07 -12.48
C LYS A 63 5.30 7.34 -11.49
N PRO A 64 5.00 7.93 -10.32
CA PRO A 64 4.02 7.37 -9.39
C PRO A 64 2.63 7.33 -10.03
N LEU A 65 1.78 6.39 -9.58
CA LEU A 65 0.41 6.25 -10.07
C LEU A 65 -0.45 7.49 -9.86
N SER A 66 -0.14 8.27 -8.83
CA SER A 66 -0.78 9.53 -8.49
C SER A 66 0.19 10.42 -7.72
N ASN A 67 -0.06 11.72 -7.74
CA ASN A 67 0.69 12.70 -6.94
C ASN A 67 0.29 12.69 -5.46
N ILE A 68 -0.71 11.88 -5.06
CA ILE A 68 -1.25 11.88 -3.70
C ILE A 68 -1.20 10.50 -3.07
N LEU A 69 -1.63 9.47 -3.81
CA LEU A 69 -1.66 8.09 -3.32
C LEU A 69 -0.65 7.24 -4.06
N ALA A 70 0.11 6.44 -3.31
CA ALA A 70 0.90 5.35 -3.85
C ALA A 70 0.26 4.01 -3.48
N VAL A 71 0.63 2.99 -4.26
CA VAL A 71 0.36 1.59 -3.92
C VAL A 71 1.70 0.88 -3.93
N GLN A 72 1.91 -0.01 -2.98
CA GLN A 72 3.04 -0.91 -2.92
C GLN A 72 2.56 -2.32 -2.58
N ALA A 73 3.32 -3.31 -3.02
CA ALA A 73 3.16 -4.70 -2.62
C ALA A 73 4.42 -5.15 -1.90
N GLU A 74 4.27 -5.93 -0.85
CA GLU A 74 5.34 -6.41 -0.01
C GLU A 74 5.27 -7.92 0.10
N ARG A 75 6.42 -8.56 0.14
CA ARG A 75 6.55 -10.01 0.32
C ARG A 75 7.39 -10.27 1.56
N LEU A 76 6.89 -11.16 2.42
CA LEU A 76 7.63 -11.72 3.55
C LEU A 76 7.89 -13.20 3.30
N ASN A 77 9.15 -13.62 3.43
CA ASN A 77 9.50 -15.04 3.44
C ASN A 77 8.85 -15.78 4.62
N PRO A 78 8.74 -17.12 4.57
CA PRO A 78 8.26 -17.90 5.69
C PRO A 78 9.12 -17.64 6.95
N GLY A 79 8.47 -17.31 8.07
CA GLY A 79 9.12 -16.97 9.35
C GLY A 79 9.89 -15.65 9.36
N ALA A 80 9.86 -14.86 8.28
CA ALA A 80 10.55 -13.59 8.21
C ALA A 80 9.82 -12.48 8.99
N SER A 81 10.60 -11.47 9.38
CA SER A 81 10.08 -10.24 9.98
C SER A 81 10.71 -9.02 9.33
N ALA A 82 9.91 -7.96 9.16
CA ALA A 82 10.36 -6.68 8.64
C ALA A 82 9.99 -5.56 9.62
N GLU A 83 10.85 -4.56 9.75
CA GLU A 83 10.62 -3.38 10.58
C GLU A 83 10.80 -2.10 9.76
N SER A 84 9.88 -1.16 9.93
CA SER A 84 9.95 0.16 9.31
C SER A 84 9.32 1.23 10.22
N GLN A 85 9.77 2.47 10.09
CA GLN A 85 9.09 3.62 10.69
C GLN A 85 9.14 4.80 9.72
N GLU A 86 7.98 5.21 9.23
CA GLU A 86 7.86 6.30 8.26
C GLU A 86 6.78 7.30 8.64
N SER A 87 6.87 8.52 8.12
CA SER A 87 5.84 9.55 8.29
C SER A 87 4.56 9.27 7.50
N LEU A 88 4.54 8.19 6.71
CA LEU A 88 3.43 7.80 5.87
C LEU A 88 2.30 7.18 6.69
N SER A 89 1.07 7.36 6.24
CA SER A 89 -0.06 6.54 6.65
C SER A 89 -0.23 5.34 5.72
N TYR A 90 -0.64 4.20 6.27
CA TYR A 90 -0.79 2.96 5.53
C TYR A 90 -2.19 2.38 5.68
N LEU A 91 -2.75 1.92 4.58
CA LEU A 91 -3.85 0.95 4.58
C LEU A 91 -3.34 -0.35 3.96
N TYR A 92 -3.14 -1.36 4.78
CA TYR A 92 -2.69 -2.68 4.36
C TYR A 92 -3.88 -3.57 4.05
N HIS A 93 -3.78 -4.30 2.95
CA HIS A 93 -4.63 -5.41 2.59
C HIS A 93 -3.76 -6.67 2.49
N CYS A 94 -4.10 -7.69 3.26
CA CYS A 94 -3.39 -8.96 3.23
C CYS A 94 -3.88 -9.73 2.01
N TYR A 95 -3.08 -9.77 0.95
CA TYR A 95 -3.49 -10.44 -0.28
C TYR A 95 -3.55 -11.95 -0.06
N GLU A 96 -2.46 -12.52 0.46
CA GLU A 96 -2.29 -13.94 0.75
C GLU A 96 -1.34 -14.16 1.95
N GLY A 97 -1.47 -15.31 2.61
CA GLY A 97 -0.69 -15.68 3.80
C GLY A 97 -1.37 -15.33 5.12
N ASN A 98 -0.64 -15.54 6.21
CA ASN A 98 -1.08 -15.22 7.57
C ASN A 98 0.09 -14.67 8.39
N GLY A 99 -0.23 -13.85 9.38
CA GLY A 99 0.80 -13.24 10.19
C GLY A 99 0.28 -12.26 11.22
N ARG A 100 1.20 -11.45 11.72
CA ARG A 100 0.87 -10.35 12.61
C ARG A 100 1.68 -9.11 12.31
N THR A 101 1.10 -7.96 12.60
CA THR A 101 1.75 -6.65 12.56
C THR A 101 1.72 -6.06 13.96
N GLU A 102 2.90 -5.79 14.50
CA GLU A 102 3.07 -5.03 15.74
C GLU A 102 3.25 -3.55 15.37
N VAL A 103 2.44 -2.68 15.97
CA VAL A 103 2.44 -1.24 15.73
C VAL A 103 2.68 -0.53 17.05
N GLU A 104 3.71 0.31 17.10
CA GLU A 104 3.99 1.18 18.24
C GLU A 104 3.82 2.63 17.82
N ALA A 105 2.82 3.29 18.41
CA ALA A 105 2.49 4.67 18.14
C ALA A 105 3.50 5.63 18.80
N PRO A 106 3.62 6.88 18.32
CA PRO A 106 4.50 7.88 18.94
C PRO A 106 4.18 8.19 20.41
N SER A 107 2.93 7.93 20.84
CA SER A 107 2.49 8.04 22.24
C SER A 107 3.03 6.92 23.14
N GLY A 108 3.64 5.88 22.56
CA GLY A 108 4.06 4.66 23.24
C GLY A 108 2.99 3.56 23.30
N GLU A 109 1.79 3.81 22.75
CA GLU A 109 0.73 2.79 22.65
C GLU A 109 1.17 1.68 21.69
N LYS A 110 0.99 0.42 22.12
CA LYS A 110 1.33 -0.77 21.33
C LYS A 110 0.08 -1.53 20.96
N MET A 111 -0.04 -1.86 19.69
CA MET A 111 -1.15 -2.61 19.12
C MET A 111 -0.60 -3.79 18.33
N VAL A 112 -1.32 -4.91 18.35
CA VAL A 112 -0.97 -6.09 17.56
C VAL A 112 -2.17 -6.46 16.71
N PHE A 113 -1.98 -6.43 15.41
CA PHE A 113 -2.97 -6.89 14.43
C PHE A 113 -2.57 -8.29 13.99
N LYS A 114 -3.39 -9.30 14.30
CA LYS A 114 -3.30 -10.60 13.65
C LYS A 114 -4.14 -10.57 12.40
N TRP A 115 -3.62 -11.08 11.30
CA TRP A 115 -4.27 -11.02 10.01
C TRP A 115 -4.09 -12.31 9.21
N GLU A 116 -5.09 -12.62 8.41
CA GLU A 116 -5.10 -13.71 7.44
C GLU A 116 -5.40 -13.15 6.04
N ALA A 117 -5.45 -14.03 5.04
CA ALA A 117 -5.74 -13.64 3.67
C ALA A 117 -7.09 -12.89 3.60
N ARG A 118 -7.06 -11.74 2.91
CA ARG A 118 -8.15 -10.78 2.65
C ARG A 118 -8.48 -9.83 3.80
N ASP A 119 -7.77 -9.90 4.93
CA ASP A 119 -7.92 -8.92 5.99
C ASP A 119 -7.34 -7.56 5.60
N THR A 120 -7.83 -6.50 6.24
CA THR A 120 -7.37 -5.13 6.01
C THR A 120 -7.22 -4.40 7.33
N PHE A 121 -6.12 -3.67 7.50
CA PHE A 121 -5.87 -2.85 8.68
C PHE A 121 -5.19 -1.54 8.31
N ALA A 122 -5.37 -0.53 9.14
CA ALA A 122 -4.78 0.80 8.94
C ALA A 122 -3.70 1.08 9.99
N VAL A 123 -2.62 1.72 9.56
CA VAL A 123 -1.53 2.17 10.43
C VAL A 123 -1.38 3.68 10.31
N PRO A 124 -1.53 4.44 11.43
CA PRO A 124 -1.31 5.88 11.43
C PRO A 124 0.15 6.27 11.12
N SER A 125 0.35 7.55 10.81
CA SER A 125 1.65 8.13 10.52
C SER A 125 2.64 8.04 11.70
N TRP A 126 3.92 7.88 11.39
CA TRP A 126 5.04 7.90 12.35
C TRP A 126 5.02 6.76 13.39
N CYS A 127 4.18 5.75 13.17
CA CYS A 127 4.21 4.52 13.95
C CYS A 127 5.41 3.65 13.55
N LYS A 128 6.01 2.98 14.53
CA LYS A 128 6.97 1.91 14.28
C LYS A 128 6.19 0.64 13.96
N ILE A 129 6.43 0.08 12.79
CA ILE A 129 5.70 -1.08 12.24
C ILE A 129 6.66 -2.25 12.21
N ARG A 130 6.20 -3.41 12.69
CA ARG A 130 6.92 -4.66 12.52
C ARG A 130 5.97 -5.75 12.03
N HIS A 131 6.21 -6.21 10.81
CA HIS A 131 5.45 -7.31 10.22
C HIS A 131 6.15 -8.64 10.52
N PHE A 132 5.36 -9.68 10.77
CA PHE A 132 5.81 -11.04 10.97
C PHE A 132 4.97 -11.98 10.12
N ASN A 133 5.63 -12.81 9.32
CA ASN A 133 4.99 -13.96 8.70
C ASN A 133 5.00 -15.12 9.71
N GLU A 134 3.83 -15.55 10.15
CA GLU A 134 3.70 -16.65 11.12
C GLU A 134 3.79 -18.03 10.44
N SER A 135 3.65 -18.09 9.12
CA SER A 135 3.83 -19.33 8.37
C SER A 135 5.31 -19.71 8.24
N THR A 136 5.62 -20.98 8.47
CA THR A 136 6.96 -21.55 8.29
C THR A 136 7.18 -22.14 6.89
N THR A 137 6.12 -22.21 6.07
CA THR A 137 6.16 -22.85 4.75
C THR A 137 5.71 -21.92 3.63
N GLU A 138 4.79 -21.00 3.91
CA GLU A 138 4.18 -20.12 2.91
C GLU A 138 4.69 -18.69 3.05
N LYS A 139 4.77 -17.99 1.92
CA LYS A 139 5.07 -16.56 1.87
C LYS A 139 3.81 -15.77 2.19
N ALA A 140 3.98 -14.58 2.75
CA ALA A 140 2.88 -13.63 2.93
C ALA A 140 3.06 -12.46 1.96
N TYR A 141 1.95 -12.01 1.37
CA TYR A 141 1.89 -10.86 0.48
C TYR A 141 0.95 -9.81 1.05
N LEU A 142 1.49 -8.62 1.28
CA LEU A 142 0.74 -7.46 1.75
C LEU A 142 0.68 -6.42 0.64
N VAL A 143 -0.47 -5.79 0.43
CA VAL A 143 -0.61 -4.65 -0.48
C VAL A 143 -0.96 -3.45 0.37
N ALA A 144 -0.13 -2.41 0.32
CA ALA A 144 -0.34 -1.20 1.07
C ALA A 144 -0.68 -0.05 0.13
N CYS A 145 -1.67 0.75 0.53
CA CYS A 145 -1.90 2.05 -0.07
C CYS A 145 -1.43 3.13 0.89
N THR A 146 -0.68 4.11 0.39
CA THR A 146 0.01 5.12 1.21
C THR A 146 -0.15 6.52 0.64
N ASP A 147 0.15 7.52 1.45
CA ASP A 147 0.19 8.95 1.09
C ASP A 147 1.62 9.43 0.74
N ALA A 148 2.51 8.51 0.36
CA ALA A 148 3.93 8.82 0.09
C ALA A 148 4.14 9.96 -0.92
N PRO A 149 3.51 9.95 -2.12
CA PRO A 149 3.74 10.98 -3.11
C PRO A 149 3.32 12.37 -2.62
N PHE A 150 2.28 12.44 -1.78
CA PHE A 150 1.83 13.70 -1.19
C PHE A 150 2.88 14.30 -0.25
N LEU A 151 3.42 13.48 0.67
CA LEU A 151 4.42 13.94 1.63
C LEU A 151 5.77 14.25 0.97
N GLU A 152 6.12 13.50 -0.08
CA GLU A 152 7.28 13.78 -0.93
C GLU A 152 7.13 15.11 -1.66
N CYS A 153 5.98 15.38 -2.28
CA CYS A 153 5.70 16.66 -2.95
C CYS A 153 5.80 17.86 -1.99
N LEU A 154 5.47 17.68 -0.72
CA LEU A 154 5.58 18.70 0.31
C LEU A 154 6.98 18.80 0.95
N GLY A 155 7.89 17.86 0.66
CA GLY A 155 9.24 17.82 1.23
C GLY A 155 9.27 17.49 2.73
N ILE A 156 8.23 16.83 3.26
CA ILE A 156 8.09 16.52 4.69
C ILE A 156 8.17 15.03 5.00
N GLN A 157 8.40 14.18 3.98
CA GLN A 157 8.57 12.75 4.17
C GLN A 157 9.79 12.45 5.06
N ARG A 158 9.61 11.54 6.02
CA ARG A 158 10.65 11.06 6.92
C ARG A 158 10.60 9.54 7.03
N ARG A 159 11.77 8.92 7.15
CA ARG A 159 11.95 7.47 7.37
C ARG A 159 13.05 7.24 8.40
N LYS A 160 12.94 6.17 9.18
CA LYS A 160 13.91 5.75 10.19
C LYS A 160 14.19 4.27 10.11
#